data_AF-A0A7S4MGL4-F1
#
_entry.id   AF-A0A7S4MGL4-F1
#
_cell.length_a   1.000
_cell.length_b   1.000
_cell.length_c   1.000
_cell.angle_alpha   90.00
_cell.angle_beta   90.00
_cell.angle_gamma   90.00
#
_symmetry.space_group_name_H-M   'P 1'
#
loop_
_entity.id
_entity.type
_entity.pdbx_description
1 polymer ?
#
loop_
_entity_poly.entity_id
_entity_poly.type
_entity_poly.pdbx_seq_one_letter_code
_entity_poly.pdbx_strand_id
1 'polypeptide(L)'
;FIVNMDAGDPTPQELMFRCAKTGRFEDFRKLLFSSKLRLNVQDGIGNTALHYAAAGDHPRICHFILKTDPKVINVQNNIGDTALHKAAGRAKPKVIELLIANHADIMAKNNDGLRPQDIATDPRVIELLTPESLIDYSDDEDMDPFADDGADDDDDFSDD
;
A
#
# COMPACT_ATOMS: atom_id res chain seq x y z
N PHE A 1 7.27 -19.23 33.58
CA PHE A 1 6.35 -19.56 32.47
C PHE A 1 7.17 -20.05 31.30
N ILE A 2 7.50 -21.34 31.30
CA ILE A 2 8.08 -22.03 30.14
C ILE A 2 6.89 -22.74 29.51
N VAL A 3 6.35 -22.19 28.42
CA VAL A 3 5.35 -22.90 27.63
C VAL A 3 6.08 -23.98 26.85
N ASN A 4 5.78 -25.24 27.18
CA ASN A 4 6.10 -26.40 26.34
C ASN A 4 5.56 -26.13 24.94
N MET A 5 6.46 -25.99 23.96
CA MET A 5 6.10 -25.92 22.55
C MET A 5 6.07 -27.36 22.03
N ASP A 6 4.90 -27.98 22.12
CA ASP A 6 4.64 -29.28 21.49
C ASP A 6 4.58 -29.08 19.96
N ALA A 7 5.03 -30.08 19.19
CA ALA A 7 5.35 -29.98 17.76
C ALA A 7 4.16 -29.76 16.80
N GLY A 8 3.01 -29.28 17.30
CA GLY A 8 1.81 -28.94 16.55
C GLY A 8 1.18 -27.59 16.93
N ASP A 9 1.74 -26.86 17.91
CA ASP A 9 1.20 -25.55 18.28
C ASP A 9 1.65 -24.46 17.29
N PRO A 10 0.72 -23.61 16.81
CA PRO A 10 1.05 -22.54 15.89
C PRO A 10 2.04 -21.57 16.56
N THR A 11 3.12 -21.26 15.87
CA THR A 11 4.11 -20.29 16.36
C THR A 11 3.44 -18.95 16.66
N PRO A 12 4.01 -18.10 17.54
CA PRO A 12 3.47 -16.76 17.80
C PRO A 12 3.30 -15.92 16.51
N GLN A 13 4.15 -16.17 15.50
CA GLN A 13 4.05 -15.55 14.17
C GLN A 13 2.84 -16.07 13.39
N GLU A 14 2.62 -17.40 13.39
CA GLU A 14 1.44 -18.00 12.76
C GLU A 14 0.13 -17.51 13.42
N LEU A 15 0.13 -17.38 14.74
CA LEU A 15 -0.97 -16.78 15.49
C LEU A 15 -1.19 -15.32 15.10
N MET A 16 -0.12 -14.54 14.94
CA MET A 16 -0.19 -13.15 14.48
C MET A 16 -0.83 -13.05 13.08
N PHE A 17 -0.44 -13.90 12.13
CA PHE A 17 -1.05 -13.94 10.80
C PHE A 17 -2.52 -14.34 10.87
N ARG A 18 -2.87 -15.32 11.70
CA ARG A 18 -4.25 -15.76 11.92
C ARG A 18 -5.11 -14.65 12.54
N CYS A 19 -4.58 -13.90 13.51
CA CYS A 19 -5.24 -12.75 14.09
C CYS A 19 -5.45 -11.63 13.06
N ALA A 20 -4.43 -11.34 12.23
CA ALA A 20 -4.54 -10.36 11.15
C ALA A 20 -5.59 -10.76 10.11
N LYS A 21 -5.64 -12.04 9.73
CA LYS A 21 -6.64 -12.59 8.79
C LYS A 21 -8.07 -12.55 9.35
N THR A 22 -8.24 -12.80 10.65
CA THR A 22 -9.55 -12.87 11.31
C THR A 22 -10.04 -11.53 11.88
N GLY A 23 -9.20 -10.51 11.93
CA GLY A 23 -9.58 -9.18 12.43
C GLY A 23 -9.54 -9.04 13.95
N ARG A 24 -8.90 -9.99 14.66
CA ARG A 24 -8.80 -9.97 16.13
C ARG A 24 -7.76 -8.97 16.61
N PHE A 25 -8.15 -7.69 16.62
CA PHE A 25 -7.27 -6.57 16.95
C PHE A 25 -6.61 -6.68 18.33
N GLU A 26 -7.37 -6.98 19.39
CA GLU A 26 -6.81 -7.05 20.74
C GLU A 26 -5.79 -8.18 20.89
N ASP A 27 -6.07 -9.34 20.29
CA ASP A 27 -5.14 -10.48 20.32
C ASP A 27 -3.88 -10.17 19.50
N PHE A 28 -4.05 -9.56 18.32
CA PHE A 28 -2.94 -9.11 17.48
C PHE A 28 -2.04 -8.13 18.24
N ARG A 29 -2.64 -7.14 18.89
CA ARG A 29 -1.93 -6.12 19.69
C ARG A 29 -1.17 -6.78 20.85
N LYS A 30 -1.84 -7.65 21.61
CA LYS A 30 -1.21 -8.38 22.74
C LYS A 30 -0.04 -9.25 22.28
N LEU A 31 -0.18 -9.98 21.18
CA LEU A 31 0.88 -10.81 20.61
C LEU A 31 2.11 -9.98 20.23
N LEU A 32 1.89 -8.83 19.58
CA LEU A 32 2.98 -7.95 19.17
C LEU A 32 3.80 -7.45 20.36
N PHE A 33 3.13 -7.01 21.43
CA PHE A 33 3.79 -6.51 22.64
C PHE A 33 4.40 -7.62 23.52
N SER A 34 3.71 -8.76 23.64
CA SER A 34 4.14 -9.88 24.48
C SER A 34 5.37 -10.60 23.90
N SER A 35 5.38 -10.80 22.58
CA SER A 35 6.37 -11.64 21.92
C SER A 35 7.47 -10.86 21.19
N LYS A 36 7.48 -9.51 21.28
CA LYS A 36 8.43 -8.61 20.56
C LYS A 36 8.58 -8.99 19.09
N LEU A 37 7.46 -9.33 18.44
CA LEU A 37 7.46 -9.81 17.07
C LEU A 37 7.80 -8.66 16.10
N ARG A 38 8.50 -9.00 15.02
CA ARG A 38 8.76 -8.07 13.93
C ARG A 38 7.55 -8.07 12.98
N LEU A 39 7.16 -6.90 12.49
CA LEU A 39 6.02 -6.75 11.56
C LEU A 39 6.37 -7.15 10.12
N ASN A 40 7.65 -7.04 9.77
CA ASN A 40 8.18 -7.46 8.47
C ASN A 40 8.47 -8.97 8.37
N VAL A 41 7.84 -9.81 9.21
CA VAL A 41 8.00 -11.26 9.09
C VAL A 41 7.08 -11.76 7.98
N GLN A 42 7.63 -12.60 7.13
CA GLN A 42 6.91 -13.26 6.05
C GLN A 42 6.66 -14.73 6.38
N ASP A 43 5.50 -15.25 5.98
CA ASP A 43 5.20 -16.67 6.06
C ASP A 43 5.84 -17.46 4.89
N GLY A 44 5.52 -18.76 4.78
CA GLY A 44 6.05 -19.63 3.73
C GLY A 44 5.68 -19.22 2.29
N ILE A 45 4.73 -18.32 2.10
CA ILE A 45 4.35 -17.76 0.80
C ILE A 45 4.74 -16.29 0.64
N GLY A 46 5.55 -15.75 1.57
CA GLY A 46 6.05 -14.38 1.52
C GLY A 46 5.08 -13.34 2.09
N ASN A 47 3.90 -13.75 2.58
CA ASN A 47 2.91 -12.80 3.08
C ASN A 47 3.28 -12.31 4.47
N THR A 48 3.18 -11.00 4.67
CA THR A 48 3.25 -10.37 5.99
C THR A 48 1.86 -10.28 6.64
N ALA A 49 1.81 -9.91 7.91
CA ALA A 49 0.54 -9.64 8.58
C ALA A 49 -0.29 -8.54 7.90
N LEU A 50 0.36 -7.57 7.24
CA LEU A 50 -0.34 -6.52 6.50
C LEU A 50 -1.07 -7.09 5.27
N HIS A 51 -0.49 -8.06 4.56
CA HIS A 51 -1.16 -8.74 3.45
C HIS A 51 -2.45 -9.42 3.91
N TYR A 52 -2.41 -10.11 5.05
CA TYR A 52 -3.57 -10.79 5.62
C TYR A 52 -4.63 -9.81 6.12
N ALA A 53 -4.24 -8.74 6.81
CA ALA A 53 -5.16 -7.71 7.27
C ALA A 53 -5.82 -6.99 6.09
N ALA A 54 -5.06 -6.71 5.03
CA ALA A 54 -5.56 -6.07 3.83
C ALA A 54 -6.53 -6.96 3.05
N ALA A 55 -6.19 -8.24 2.90
CA ALA A 55 -7.08 -9.23 2.28
C ALA A 55 -8.34 -9.53 3.10
N GLY A 56 -8.27 -9.31 4.42
CA GLY A 56 -9.34 -9.58 5.38
C GLY A 56 -10.30 -8.42 5.63
N ASP A 57 -10.07 -7.24 5.04
CA ASP A 57 -10.84 -6.02 5.30
C ASP A 57 -10.75 -5.51 6.75
N HIS A 58 -9.53 -5.55 7.30
CA HIS A 58 -9.28 -5.16 8.71
C HIS A 58 -8.50 -3.85 8.80
N PRO A 59 -9.10 -2.69 8.45
CA PRO A 59 -8.39 -1.41 8.39
C PRO A 59 -7.79 -1.00 9.75
N ARG A 60 -8.42 -1.38 10.87
CA ARG A 60 -7.86 -1.13 12.22
C ARG A 60 -6.50 -1.81 12.44
N ILE A 61 -6.36 -3.05 11.97
CA ILE A 61 -5.09 -3.79 12.07
C ILE A 61 -4.07 -3.19 11.11
N CYS A 62 -4.48 -2.87 9.87
CA CYS A 62 -3.61 -2.19 8.90
C CYS A 62 -3.06 -0.87 9.46
N HIS A 63 -3.93 -0.01 10.00
CA HIS A 63 -3.54 1.26 10.61
C HIS A 63 -2.52 1.06 11.74
N PHE A 64 -2.78 0.09 12.61
CA PHE A 64 -1.91 -0.19 13.75
C PHE A 64 -0.53 -0.71 13.31
N ILE A 65 -0.49 -1.60 12.31
CA ILE A 65 0.75 -2.10 11.72
C ILE A 65 1.56 -0.94 11.12
N LEU A 66 0.94 -0.11 10.27
CA LEU A 66 1.60 0.99 9.59
C LEU A 66 2.09 2.07 10.56
N LYS A 67 1.33 2.35 11.62
CA LYS A 67 1.76 3.26 12.68
C LYS A 67 2.96 2.74 13.47
N THR A 68 3.09 1.41 13.59
CA THR A 68 4.17 0.78 14.34
C THR A 68 5.43 0.59 13.48
N ASP A 69 5.26 0.18 12.22
CA ASP A 69 6.33 0.02 11.25
C ASP A 69 5.83 0.39 9.84
N PRO A 70 5.99 1.64 9.40
CA PRO A 70 5.47 2.08 8.09
C PRO A 70 6.23 1.44 6.92
N LYS A 71 7.43 0.89 7.14
CA LYS A 71 8.25 0.30 6.07
C LYS A 71 7.65 -0.99 5.51
N VAL A 72 6.72 -1.61 6.22
CA VAL A 72 6.08 -2.87 5.78
C VAL A 72 5.04 -2.69 4.68
N ILE A 73 4.70 -1.44 4.32
CA ILE A 73 3.62 -1.13 3.37
C ILE A 73 3.90 -1.64 1.94
N ASN A 74 5.16 -1.56 1.51
CA ASN A 74 5.60 -1.93 0.16
C ASN A 74 6.30 -3.30 0.13
N VAL A 75 6.21 -4.09 1.21
CA VAL A 75 6.78 -5.45 1.23
C VAL A 75 6.01 -6.31 0.24
N GLN A 76 6.74 -6.99 -0.62
CA GLN A 76 6.20 -7.91 -1.61
C GLN A 76 6.27 -9.35 -1.10
N ASN A 77 5.24 -10.14 -1.38
CA ASN A 77 5.26 -11.58 -1.14
C ASN A 77 6.00 -12.35 -2.27
N ASN A 78 5.97 -13.69 -2.24
CA ASN A 78 6.70 -14.52 -3.20
C ASN A 78 6.24 -14.35 -4.66
N ILE A 79 5.05 -13.82 -4.89
CA ILE A 79 4.52 -13.52 -6.23
C ILE A 79 4.66 -12.03 -6.60
N GLY A 80 5.34 -11.24 -5.77
CA GLY A 80 5.54 -9.81 -6.01
C GLY A 80 4.35 -8.94 -5.58
N ASP A 81 3.27 -9.52 -5.07
CA ASP A 81 2.12 -8.74 -4.60
C ASP A 81 2.48 -8.01 -3.31
N THR A 82 2.09 -6.74 -3.24
CA THR A 82 2.06 -5.96 -1.99
C THR A 82 0.73 -6.11 -1.26
N ALA A 83 0.61 -5.56 -0.05
CA ALA A 83 -0.66 -5.49 0.65
C ALA A 83 -1.76 -4.78 -0.17
N LEU A 84 -1.37 -3.79 -1.00
CA LEU A 84 -2.28 -3.07 -1.87
C LEU A 84 -2.83 -3.94 -3.00
N HIS A 85 -2.00 -4.79 -3.63
CA HIS A 85 -2.45 -5.79 -4.61
C HIS A 85 -3.51 -6.72 -4.01
N LYS A 86 -3.30 -7.20 -2.77
CA LYS A 86 -4.26 -8.05 -2.06
C LYS A 86 -5.57 -7.33 -1.73
N ALA A 87 -5.52 -6.06 -1.34
CA ALA A 87 -6.71 -5.26 -1.08
C ALA A 87 -7.50 -4.99 -2.38
N ALA A 88 -6.78 -4.70 -3.48
CA ALA A 88 -7.34 -4.40 -4.78
C ALA A 88 -8.08 -5.62 -5.37
N GLY A 89 -7.42 -6.79 -5.40
CA GLY A 89 -8.03 -8.04 -5.89
C GLY A 89 -9.20 -8.55 -5.04
N ARG A 90 -9.39 -8.01 -3.82
CA ARG A 90 -10.52 -8.35 -2.94
C ARG A 90 -11.56 -7.23 -2.80
N ALA A 91 -11.43 -6.18 -3.61
CA ALA A 91 -12.32 -5.02 -3.62
C ALA A 91 -12.53 -4.40 -2.23
N LYS A 92 -11.44 -4.05 -1.53
CA LYS A 92 -11.46 -3.51 -0.15
C LYS A 92 -11.17 -2.00 -0.10
N PRO A 93 -12.13 -1.13 -0.48
CA PRO A 93 -11.88 0.30 -0.65
C PRO A 93 -11.38 0.98 0.62
N LYS A 94 -11.92 0.64 1.79
CA LYS A 94 -11.50 1.25 3.06
C LYS A 94 -10.05 0.98 3.42
N VAL A 95 -9.57 -0.23 3.09
CA VAL A 95 -8.16 -0.60 3.28
C VAL A 95 -7.28 0.11 2.25
N ILE A 96 -7.74 0.20 1.00
CA ILE A 96 -7.01 0.89 -0.08
C ILE A 96 -6.80 2.36 0.25
N GLU A 97 -7.86 3.08 0.62
CA GLU A 97 -7.79 4.47 1.08
C GLU A 97 -6.75 4.65 2.20
N LEU A 98 -6.75 3.74 3.18
CA LEU A 98 -5.81 3.77 4.29
C LEU A 98 -4.37 3.53 3.83
N LEU A 99 -4.14 2.56 2.95
CA LEU A 99 -2.82 2.29 2.39
C LEU A 99 -2.30 3.47 1.57
N ILE A 100 -3.13 4.06 0.70
CA ILE A 100 -2.80 5.25 -0.09
C ILE A 100 -2.48 6.43 0.82
N ALA A 101 -3.31 6.68 1.85
CA ALA A 101 -3.07 7.73 2.84
C ALA A 101 -1.77 7.54 3.65
N ASN A 102 -1.19 6.34 3.64
CA ASN A 102 0.11 6.03 4.23
C ASN A 102 1.23 5.90 3.19
N HIS A 103 1.04 6.48 1.99
CA HIS A 103 2.01 6.48 0.89
C HIS A 103 2.36 5.08 0.36
N ALA A 104 1.37 4.19 0.26
CA ALA A 104 1.55 2.93 -0.45
C ALA A 104 1.86 3.17 -1.92
N ASP A 105 2.79 2.39 -2.47
CA ASP A 105 3.12 2.47 -3.89
C ASP A 105 1.98 1.83 -4.73
N ILE A 106 1.19 2.70 -5.37
CA ILE A 106 0.11 2.32 -6.29
C ILE A 106 0.65 1.83 -7.65
N MET A 107 1.91 2.12 -7.97
CA MET A 107 2.58 1.74 -9.22
C MET A 107 3.43 0.48 -9.07
N ALA A 108 3.51 -0.09 -7.87
CA ALA A 108 4.21 -1.33 -7.61
C ALA A 108 3.74 -2.41 -8.58
N LYS A 109 4.68 -3.13 -9.21
CA LYS A 109 4.37 -4.25 -10.09
C LYS A 109 4.66 -5.56 -9.38
N ASN A 110 3.75 -6.52 -9.51
CA ASN A 110 4.00 -7.88 -9.09
C ASN A 110 4.87 -8.63 -10.11
N ASN A 111 5.13 -9.93 -9.88
CA ASN A 111 5.99 -10.72 -10.76
C ASN A 111 5.42 -10.92 -12.18
N ASP A 112 4.10 -10.77 -12.34
CA ASP A 112 3.42 -10.81 -13.63
C ASP A 112 3.43 -9.44 -14.35
N GLY A 113 4.05 -8.42 -13.73
CA GLY A 113 4.07 -7.05 -14.25
C GLY A 113 2.77 -6.28 -14.05
N LEU A 114 1.83 -6.84 -13.29
CA LEU A 114 0.52 -6.24 -13.00
C LEU A 114 0.63 -5.28 -11.82
N ARG A 115 -0.05 -4.14 -11.91
CA ARG A 115 -0.21 -3.18 -10.81
C ARG A 115 -1.43 -3.54 -9.95
N PRO A 116 -1.58 -2.98 -8.74
CA PRO A 116 -2.78 -3.19 -7.92
C PRO A 116 -4.07 -2.89 -8.68
N GLN A 117 -4.09 -1.81 -9.48
CA GLN A 117 -5.23 -1.44 -10.32
C GLN A 117 -5.56 -2.53 -11.35
N ASP A 118 -4.55 -3.17 -11.95
CA ASP A 118 -4.75 -4.18 -13.00
C ASP A 118 -5.34 -5.49 -12.41
N ILE A 119 -5.17 -5.73 -11.10
CA ILE A 119 -5.78 -6.86 -10.37
C ILE A 119 -7.20 -6.54 -9.90
N ALA A 120 -7.53 -5.26 -9.75
CA ALA A 120 -8.84 -4.85 -9.28
C ALA A 120 -9.94 -5.21 -10.29
N THR A 121 -11.00 -5.83 -9.80
CA THR A 121 -12.18 -6.15 -10.63
C THR A 121 -13.32 -5.14 -10.41
N ASP A 122 -13.32 -4.43 -9.27
CA ASP A 122 -14.36 -3.48 -8.93
C ASP A 122 -14.03 -2.08 -9.49
N PRO A 123 -14.92 -1.46 -10.29
CA PRO A 123 -14.70 -0.14 -10.87
C PRO A 123 -14.40 0.94 -9.82
N ARG A 124 -14.99 0.85 -8.61
CA ARG A 124 -14.72 1.81 -7.53
C ARG A 124 -13.29 1.72 -7.01
N VAL A 125 -12.74 0.50 -6.96
CA VAL A 125 -11.36 0.29 -6.54
C VAL A 125 -10.39 0.73 -7.62
N ILE A 126 -10.73 0.50 -8.89
CA ILE A 126 -9.95 0.99 -10.02
C ILE A 126 -9.88 2.52 -9.96
N GLU A 127 -11.01 3.20 -9.72
CA GLU A 127 -11.09 4.66 -9.55
C GLU A 127 -10.24 5.17 -8.38
N LEU A 128 -10.24 4.49 -7.24
CA LEU A 128 -9.39 4.86 -6.09
C LEU A 128 -7.89 4.64 -6.34
N LEU A 129 -7.54 3.77 -7.29
CA LEU A 129 -6.16 3.44 -7.64
C LEU A 129 -5.68 4.23 -8.86
N THR A 130 -6.51 5.09 -9.47
CA THR A 130 -6.05 5.95 -10.56
C THR A 130 -5.12 7.03 -9.99
N PRO A 131 -3.96 7.24 -10.61
CA PRO A 131 -3.06 8.33 -10.22
C PRO A 131 -3.69 9.71 -10.39
N GLU A 132 -4.70 9.85 -11.26
CA GLU A 132 -5.47 11.09 -11.43
C GLU A 132 -6.23 11.53 -10.15
N SER A 133 -6.62 10.59 -9.29
CA SER A 133 -7.23 10.92 -7.99
C SER A 133 -6.24 11.51 -6.96
N LEU A 134 -4.94 11.44 -7.27
CA LEU A 134 -3.82 11.94 -6.46
C LEU A 134 -3.19 13.22 -7.03
N ILE A 135 -3.70 13.75 -8.14
CA ILE A 135 -3.31 15.07 -8.63
C ILE A 135 -3.96 16.10 -7.71
N ASP A 136 -3.21 16.55 -6.71
CA ASP A 136 -3.47 17.84 -6.08
C ASP A 136 -3.27 18.88 -7.19
N TYR A 137 -4.37 19.42 -7.72
CA TYR A 137 -4.33 20.57 -8.64
C TYR A 137 -3.91 21.86 -7.91
N SER A 138 -3.06 21.76 -6.87
CA SER A 138 -2.69 22.88 -6.02
C SER A 138 -1.43 23.63 -6.49
N ASP A 139 -0.65 23.12 -7.45
CA ASP A 139 0.65 23.72 -7.80
C ASP A 139 0.95 23.74 -9.30
N ASP A 140 -0.02 24.11 -10.16
CA ASP A 140 0.29 24.58 -11.52
C ASP A 140 -0.73 25.68 -11.94
N GLU A 141 -0.86 26.74 -11.12
CA GLU A 141 -1.47 28.01 -11.56
C GLU A 141 -0.52 28.86 -12.46
N ASP A 142 0.71 28.40 -12.72
CA ASP A 142 1.71 29.18 -13.48
C ASP A 142 2.04 28.60 -14.87
N MET A 143 1.29 27.63 -15.38
CA MET A 143 1.37 27.28 -16.80
C MET A 143 0.27 28.02 -17.55
N ASP A 144 0.48 29.33 -17.77
CA ASP A 144 -0.29 30.06 -18.77
C ASP A 144 0.25 29.66 -20.16
N PRO A 145 -0.45 28.79 -20.92
CA PRO A 145 0.00 28.39 -22.25
C PRO A 145 -0.08 29.54 -23.27
N PHE A 146 -0.55 30.71 -22.83
CA PHE A 146 -0.65 31.93 -23.59
C PHE A 146 0.28 33.04 -23.07
N ALA A 147 1.35 32.69 -22.33
CA ALA A 147 2.48 33.60 -22.16
C ALA A 147 3.04 33.94 -23.55
N ASP A 148 2.45 35.00 -24.09
CA ASP A 148 2.85 35.80 -25.21
C ASP A 148 4.29 36.25 -24.95
N ASP A 149 5.25 35.45 -25.41
CA ASP A 149 6.62 35.91 -25.66
C ASP A 149 6.56 36.85 -26.88
N GLY A 150 5.87 37.97 -26.66
CA GLY A 150 6.02 39.19 -27.41
C GLY A 150 7.46 39.65 -27.25
N ALA A 151 8.31 39.13 -28.11
CA ALA A 151 9.53 39.80 -28.53
C ALA A 151 9.26 40.32 -29.95
N ASP A 152 8.54 41.45 -29.99
CA ASP A 152 8.93 42.55 -30.87
C ASP A 152 10.40 42.83 -30.56
N ASP A 153 11.31 42.57 -31.50
CA ASP A 153 12.60 43.27 -31.57
C ASP A 153 13.16 43.17 -32.99
N ASP A 154 13.15 44.34 -33.62
CA ASP A 154 14.15 44.88 -34.54
C ASP A 154 14.17 44.45 -36.02
N ASP A 155 13.50 45.31 -36.79
CA ASP A 155 13.89 45.76 -38.12
C ASP A 155 15.42 46.02 -38.20
N ASP A 156 16.18 45.15 -38.87
CA ASP A 156 17.49 45.50 -39.42
C ASP A 156 17.36 45.76 -40.93
N PHE A 157 17.17 47.03 -41.25
CA PHE A 157 17.52 47.59 -42.54
C PHE A 157 19.04 47.57 -42.69
N SER A 158 19.56 46.71 -43.57
CA SER A 158 20.87 46.94 -44.19
C SER A 158 20.82 46.67 -45.70
N ASP A 159 21.29 47.69 -46.42
CA ASP A 159 21.35 47.87 -47.87
C ASP A 159 22.14 46.77 -48.62
N ASP A 160 21.66 46.41 -49.82
CA ASP A 160 22.47 46.30 -51.05
C ASP A 160 21.59 46.33 -52.32
#